data_AF-A0A3D5KDX9-F1
#
_entry.id   AF-A0A3D5KDX9-F1
#
_cell.length_a   1.000
_cell.length_b   1.000
_cell.length_c   1.000
_cell.angle_alpha   90.00
_cell.angle_beta   90.00
_cell.angle_gamma   90.00
#
_symmetry.space_group_name_H-M   'P 1'
#
loop_
_entity.id
_entity.type
_entity.pdbx_description
1 polymer ?
#
loop_
_entity_poly.entity_id
_entity_poly.type
_entity_poly.pdbx_seq_one_letter_code
_entity_poly.pdbx_strand_id
1 'polypeptide(L)'
;SKTPYDRRDFTIAGFAYGEKLEDVNADIVVIHDLVYEGNPPWPNAVGYQPKDLFKIFTKPRLILTGHYHMALVAKSKDGRLVVNPGSMMRMTIVQKDYKPRCYLYNFDDNEVEPVYFPIEEEVFDDRHIVEPKEKEERLSAFIEKLNMEWDLRLSFRANLETFFKKNKVNKKVEELIWQSLE
;
A
#
# COMPACT_ATOMS: atom_id res chain seq x y z
N SER A 1 5.32 40.83 8.04
CA SER A 1 5.98 40.78 9.36
C SER A 1 6.05 39.34 9.81
N LYS A 2 7.23 38.72 9.78
CA LYS A 2 7.43 37.35 10.26
C LYS A 2 7.71 37.44 11.76
N THR A 3 6.66 37.51 12.57
CA THR A 3 6.81 37.35 14.01
C THR A 3 6.94 35.85 14.27
N PRO A 4 8.10 35.34 14.72
CA PRO A 4 8.22 33.93 15.06
C PRO A 4 7.48 33.68 16.36
N TYR A 5 6.62 32.65 16.36
CA TYR A 5 6.06 32.07 17.58
C TYR A 5 7.16 31.20 18.21
N ASP A 6 7.75 31.67 19.31
CA ASP A 6 8.73 30.91 20.09
C ASP A 6 8.03 29.89 20.98
N ARG A 7 8.17 28.59 20.64
CA ARG A 7 8.27 27.48 21.59
C ARG A 7 9.05 26.31 20.96
N ARG A 8 10.36 26.25 21.28
CA ARG A 8 11.36 25.15 21.13
C ARG A 8 12.29 25.19 19.91
N ASP A 9 13.58 25.16 20.21
CA ASP A 9 14.77 25.18 19.33
C ASP A 9 14.95 23.89 18.51
N PHE A 10 14.05 23.56 17.59
CA PHE A 10 14.30 22.48 16.64
C PHE A 10 14.48 23.00 15.22
N THR A 11 15.33 22.30 14.49
CA THR A 11 15.71 22.61 13.12
C THR A 11 14.98 21.69 12.15
N ILE A 12 14.47 22.27 11.06
CA ILE A 12 13.77 21.53 10.01
C ILE A 12 14.52 21.71 8.69
N ALA A 13 14.75 20.61 7.99
CA ALA A 13 15.21 20.61 6.60
C ALA A 13 14.14 19.97 5.69
N GLY A 14 14.03 20.45 4.46
CA GLY A 14 13.03 19.99 3.50
C GLY A 14 13.68 19.58 2.18
N PHE A 15 13.17 18.51 1.57
CA PHE A 15 13.53 18.08 0.22
C PHE A 15 12.27 18.06 -0.65
N ALA A 16 12.35 18.70 -1.82
CA ALA A 16 11.29 18.65 -2.81
C ALA A 16 11.21 17.26 -3.49
N TYR A 17 10.11 17.01 -4.20
CA TYR A 17 9.95 15.75 -4.95
C TYR A 17 11.06 15.55 -5.98
N GLY A 18 11.71 14.38 -5.94
CA GLY A 18 12.81 14.03 -6.83
C GLY A 18 14.13 14.76 -6.54
N GLU A 19 14.21 15.55 -5.47
CA GLU A 19 15.47 16.13 -5.01
C GLU A 19 16.38 15.01 -4.46
N LYS A 20 17.68 15.11 -4.75
CA LYS A 20 18.63 14.13 -4.27
C LYS A 20 18.74 14.22 -2.75
N LEU A 21 18.33 13.16 -2.05
CA LEU A 21 18.46 13.06 -0.60
C LEU A 21 19.93 12.93 -0.19
N GLU A 22 20.33 13.74 0.78
CA GLU A 22 21.65 13.70 1.41
C GLU A 22 21.54 14.03 2.90
N ASP A 23 22.51 13.59 3.70
CA ASP A 23 22.46 13.81 5.15
C ASP A 23 22.51 15.30 5.48
N VAL A 24 21.71 15.72 6.46
CA VAL A 24 21.56 17.12 6.85
C VAL A 24 21.60 17.26 8.36
N ASN A 25 22.12 18.39 8.83
CA ASN A 25 22.14 18.71 10.26
C ASN A 25 20.83 19.37 10.68
N ALA A 26 19.77 18.57 10.81
CA ALA A 26 18.45 18.99 11.26
C ALA A 26 17.84 17.99 12.25
N ASP A 27 16.99 18.46 13.15
CA ASP A 27 16.24 17.61 14.09
C ASP A 27 15.09 16.88 13.38
N ILE A 28 14.47 17.55 12.41
CA ILE A 28 13.35 17.04 11.61
C ILE A 28 13.69 17.20 10.13
N VAL A 29 13.41 16.17 9.35
CA VAL A 29 13.49 16.22 7.88
C VAL A 29 12.11 16.00 7.30
N VAL A 30 11.75 16.78 6.29
CA VAL A 30 10.50 16.62 5.53
C VAL A 30 10.86 16.30 4.09
N ILE A 31 10.36 15.19 3.56
CA ILE A 31 10.55 14.79 2.16
C ILE A 31 9.21 14.51 1.50
N HIS A 32 9.10 14.82 0.22
CA HIS A 32 7.99 14.36 -0.59
C HIS A 32 8.50 13.35 -1.61
N ASP A 33 8.71 12.09 -1.20
CA ASP A 33 9.11 10.99 -2.08
C ASP A 33 8.37 9.71 -1.70
N LEU A 34 8.36 8.74 -2.61
CA LEU A 34 7.75 7.44 -2.38
C LEU A 34 8.51 6.68 -1.27
N VAL A 35 7.84 6.46 -0.14
CA VAL A 35 8.36 5.67 0.97
C VAL A 35 7.36 4.60 1.35
N TYR A 36 7.75 3.34 1.23
CA TYR A 36 6.89 2.18 1.45
C TYR A 36 7.59 1.11 2.29
N GLU A 37 6.81 0.23 2.90
CA GLU A 37 7.33 -0.90 3.68
C GLU A 37 7.06 -2.21 2.94
N GLY A 38 8.05 -3.10 2.94
CA GLY A 38 7.93 -4.43 2.32
C GLY A 38 8.04 -4.37 0.80
N ASN A 39 7.06 -4.93 0.09
CA ASN A 39 7.11 -5.03 -1.36
C ASN A 39 6.80 -3.67 -2.03
N PRO A 40 7.40 -3.39 -3.20
CA PRO A 40 7.03 -2.24 -4.03
C PRO A 40 5.51 -2.17 -4.25
N PRO A 41 4.89 -0.99 -4.10
CA PRO A 41 3.44 -0.85 -4.27
C PRO A 41 2.97 -1.10 -5.70
N TRP A 42 3.87 -1.03 -6.69
CA TRP A 42 3.64 -1.45 -8.07
C TRP A 42 4.95 -1.95 -8.71
N PRO A 43 4.89 -2.71 -9.82
CA PRO A 43 6.09 -3.16 -10.54
C PRO A 43 7.00 -1.99 -10.91
N ASN A 44 8.29 -2.15 -10.62
CA ASN A 44 9.34 -1.13 -10.86
C ASN A 44 9.13 0.20 -10.10
N ALA A 45 8.35 0.22 -9.02
CA ALA A 45 8.26 1.42 -8.18
C ALA A 45 9.66 1.79 -7.65
N VAL A 46 10.06 3.04 -7.88
CA VAL A 46 11.31 3.60 -7.37
C VAL A 46 10.99 4.46 -6.17
N GLY A 47 11.60 4.14 -5.04
CA GLY A 47 11.39 4.84 -3.79
C GLY A 47 12.29 4.29 -2.70
N TYR A 48 12.01 4.65 -1.46
CA TYR A 48 12.79 4.28 -0.30
C TYR A 48 12.01 3.37 0.62
N GLN A 49 12.73 2.51 1.33
CA GLN A 49 12.21 1.91 2.56
C GLN A 49 12.63 2.77 3.75
N PRO A 50 11.92 2.71 4.90
CA PRO A 50 12.34 3.43 6.10
C PRO A 50 13.80 3.17 6.51
N LYS A 51 14.27 1.92 6.33
CA LYS A 51 15.67 1.54 6.59
C LYS A 51 16.69 2.29 5.73
N ASP A 52 16.31 2.70 4.53
CA ASP A 52 17.19 3.45 3.63
C ASP A 52 17.28 4.89 4.09
N LEU A 53 16.15 5.48 4.51
CA LEU A 53 16.12 6.81 5.09
C LEU A 53 16.92 6.90 6.40
N PHE A 54 16.86 5.90 7.27
CA PHE A 54 17.68 5.85 8.49
C PHE A 54 19.20 5.75 8.22
N LYS A 55 19.61 5.27 7.03
CA LYS A 55 21.01 5.25 6.60
C LYS A 55 21.45 6.57 5.98
N ILE A 56 20.58 7.21 5.20
CA ILE A 56 20.85 8.50 4.56
C ILE A 56 20.91 9.60 5.63
N PHE A 57 19.90 9.66 6.49
CA PHE A 57 19.74 10.70 7.50
C PHE A 57 20.18 10.18 8.85
N THR A 58 21.37 10.57 9.30
CA THR A 58 21.98 10.00 10.52
C THR A 58 21.58 10.73 11.80
N LYS A 59 21.19 12.00 11.67
CA LYS A 59 20.92 12.93 12.78
C LYS A 59 19.44 13.16 13.12
N PRO A 60 18.52 13.29 12.13
CA PRO A 60 17.14 13.64 12.42
C PRO A 60 16.46 12.64 13.35
N ARG A 61 15.72 13.16 14.32
CA ARG A 61 14.86 12.40 15.24
C ARG A 61 13.58 11.93 14.55
N LEU A 62 13.10 12.73 13.60
CA LEU A 62 11.89 12.49 12.83
C LEU A 62 12.11 12.80 11.34
N ILE A 63 11.70 11.88 10.49
CA ILE A 63 11.69 12.01 9.03
C ILE A 63 10.22 11.92 8.59
N LEU A 64 9.64 13.05 8.24
CA LEU A 64 8.29 13.16 7.70
C LEU A 64 8.30 12.91 6.20
N THR A 65 7.44 12.03 5.73
CA THR A 65 7.35 11.65 4.33
C THR A 65 5.92 11.84 3.80
N GLY A 66 5.80 12.02 2.49
CA GLY A 66 4.52 12.12 1.79
C GLY A 66 4.43 11.10 0.65
N HIS A 67 3.64 11.42 -0.37
CA HIS A 67 3.51 10.69 -1.65
C HIS A 67 2.88 9.28 -1.56
N TYR A 68 3.37 8.41 -0.68
CA TYR A 68 2.72 7.13 -0.41
C TYR A 68 1.42 7.40 0.35
N HIS A 69 0.27 7.31 -0.33
CA HIS A 69 -1.06 7.64 0.20
C HIS A 69 -1.59 6.65 1.27
N MET A 70 -0.67 5.93 1.93
CA MET A 70 -0.92 4.99 3.02
C MET A 70 -0.14 5.45 4.24
N ALA A 71 -0.76 5.34 5.41
CA ALA A 71 -0.09 5.70 6.65
C ALA A 71 1.06 4.71 6.95
N LEU A 72 2.19 5.23 7.38
CA LEU A 72 3.37 4.45 7.75
C LEU A 72 4.03 5.10 8.96
N VAL A 73 4.35 4.30 9.98
CA VAL A 73 5.19 4.72 11.11
C VAL A 73 6.22 3.63 11.33
N ALA A 74 7.49 3.98 11.14
CA ALA A 74 8.61 3.08 11.39
C ALA A 74 9.55 3.70 12.42
N LYS A 75 10.05 2.87 13.34
CA LYS A 75 10.99 3.25 14.39
C LYS A 75 12.30 2.49 14.21
N SER A 76 13.42 3.19 14.20
CA SER A 76 14.74 2.58 14.19
C SER A 76 15.11 2.03 15.57
N LYS A 77 16.18 1.22 15.64
CA LYS A 77 16.69 0.67 16.92
C LYS A 77 17.17 1.75 17.90
N ASP A 78 17.64 2.88 17.39
CA ASP A 78 18.09 4.04 18.17
C ASP A 78 16.96 5.05 18.46
N GLY A 79 15.72 4.74 18.09
CA GLY A 79 14.54 5.50 18.48
C GLY A 79 14.13 6.64 17.53
N ARG A 80 14.80 6.81 16.39
CA ARG A 80 14.39 7.75 15.33
C ARG A 80 13.13 7.26 14.61
N LEU A 81 12.36 8.19 14.05
CA LEU A 81 11.08 7.92 13.41
C LEU A 81 11.09 8.26 11.92
N VAL A 82 10.43 7.43 11.12
CA VAL A 82 9.94 7.75 9.78
C VAL A 82 8.43 7.72 9.82
N VAL A 83 7.78 8.81 9.43
CA VAL A 83 6.32 8.94 9.53
C VAL A 83 5.74 9.48 8.23
N ASN A 84 4.79 8.74 7.68
CA ASN A 84 3.89 9.18 6.62
C ASN A 84 2.45 9.19 7.16
N PRO A 85 1.74 10.33 7.20
CA PRO A 85 0.34 10.36 7.59
C PRO A 85 -0.57 9.64 6.58
N GLY A 86 -0.10 9.46 5.35
CA GLY A 86 -0.89 9.00 4.21
C GLY A 86 -1.80 10.11 3.69
N SER A 87 -2.85 9.71 2.97
CA SER A 87 -3.83 10.65 2.42
C SER A 87 -4.73 11.25 3.51
N MET A 88 -5.12 12.51 3.36
CA MET A 88 -6.16 13.12 4.20
C MET A 88 -7.59 12.72 3.77
N MET A 89 -7.73 11.95 2.68
CA MET A 89 -9.00 11.59 2.07
C MET A 89 -9.00 10.12 1.60
N ARG A 90 -10.19 9.53 1.41
CA ARG A 90 -10.36 8.28 0.66
C ARG A 90 -10.80 8.62 -0.76
N MET A 91 -9.94 8.36 -1.73
CA MET A 91 -10.19 8.71 -3.14
C MET A 91 -10.73 7.54 -3.95
N THR A 92 -10.42 6.31 -3.57
CA THR A 92 -10.84 5.10 -4.27
C THR A 92 -11.40 4.07 -3.31
N ILE A 93 -12.18 3.13 -3.84
CA ILE A 93 -12.76 2.02 -3.07
C ILE A 93 -11.73 1.09 -2.44
N VAL A 94 -10.50 1.04 -2.98
CA VAL A 94 -9.37 0.33 -2.36
C VAL A 94 -9.03 0.94 -0.99
N GLN A 95 -9.36 2.22 -0.78
CA GLN A 95 -9.20 2.93 0.48
C GLN A 95 -10.48 2.92 1.34
N LYS A 96 -11.47 2.05 1.07
CA LYS A 96 -12.75 2.01 1.82
C LYS A 96 -12.54 2.00 3.34
N ASP A 97 -11.62 1.16 3.81
CA ASP A 97 -11.29 0.98 5.23
C ASP A 97 -10.13 1.86 5.71
N TYR A 98 -9.53 2.66 4.81
CA TYR A 98 -8.46 3.57 5.18
C TYR A 98 -9.02 4.71 6.05
N LYS A 99 -8.41 4.92 7.22
CA LYS A 99 -8.76 6.01 8.13
C LYS A 99 -7.82 7.19 7.91
N PRO A 100 -8.24 8.30 7.29
CA PRO A 100 -7.40 9.49 7.15
C PRO A 100 -6.99 10.02 8.52
N ARG A 101 -5.74 10.47 8.65
CA ARG A 101 -5.19 10.93 9.94
C ARG A 101 -4.11 11.97 9.75
N CYS A 102 -3.89 12.77 10.78
CA CYS A 102 -2.62 13.44 11.02
C CYS A 102 -1.95 12.82 12.26
N TYR A 103 -0.70 13.21 12.53
CA TYR A 103 0.00 12.78 13.73
C TYR A 103 0.31 13.99 14.60
N LEU A 104 0.01 13.90 15.90
CA LEU A 104 0.56 14.79 16.90
C LEU A 104 1.93 14.26 17.28
N TYR A 105 2.95 15.10 17.11
CA TYR A 105 4.33 14.74 17.43
C TYR A 105 4.77 15.40 18.73
N ASN A 106 5.23 14.59 19.67
CA ASN A 106 5.88 15.04 20.89
C ASN A 106 7.41 15.01 20.69
N PHE A 107 8.02 16.21 20.64
CA PHE A 107 9.45 16.37 20.40
C PHE A 107 10.33 15.80 21.51
N ASP A 108 9.90 15.98 22.77
CA ASP A 108 10.73 15.63 23.94
C ASP A 108 10.87 14.11 24.03
N ASP A 109 9.75 13.40 23.90
CA ASP A 109 9.69 11.93 24.01
C ASP A 109 9.98 11.22 22.67
N ASN A 110 10.01 11.96 21.56
CA ASN A 110 10.10 11.44 20.19
C ASN A 110 9.02 10.39 19.88
N GLU A 111 7.76 10.75 20.15
CA GLU A 111 6.60 9.88 19.94
C GLU A 111 5.54 10.56 19.08
N VAL A 112 4.77 9.75 18.34
CA VAL A 112 3.68 10.23 17.49
C VAL A 112 2.38 9.53 17.82
N GLU A 113 1.30 10.31 17.89
CA GLU A 113 -0.05 9.82 18.14
C GLU A 113 -0.96 10.14 16.96
N PRO A 114 -1.71 9.17 16.42
CA PRO A 114 -2.61 9.44 15.30
C PRO A 114 -3.87 10.17 15.78
N VAL A 115 -4.24 11.24 15.08
CA VAL A 115 -5.53 11.91 15.19
C VAL A 115 -6.30 11.68 13.91
N TYR A 116 -7.41 10.96 14.00
CA TYR A 116 -8.21 10.59 12.85
C TYR A 116 -9.17 11.71 12.45
N PHE A 117 -9.25 11.98 11.16
CA PHE A 117 -10.25 12.90 10.64
C PHE A 117 -11.64 12.25 10.66
N PRO A 118 -12.70 13.03 10.90
CA PRO A 118 -14.06 12.52 10.73
C PRO A 118 -14.29 12.10 9.28
N ILE A 119 -14.95 10.96 9.10
CA ILE A 119 -15.32 10.43 7.79
C ILE A 119 -16.78 9.99 7.80
N GLU A 120 -17.45 10.11 6.66
CA GLU A 120 -18.75 9.48 6.44
C GLU A 120 -18.55 8.03 6.01
N GLU A 121 -19.14 7.07 6.72
CA GLU A 121 -19.06 5.66 6.34
C GLU A 121 -19.97 5.34 5.14
N GLU A 122 -19.75 4.21 4.49
CA GLU A 122 -20.63 3.68 3.42
C GLU A 122 -20.80 4.57 2.16
N VAL A 123 -19.88 5.50 1.91
CA VAL A 123 -19.92 6.40 0.74
C VAL A 123 -19.50 5.76 -0.59
N PHE A 124 -18.99 4.53 -0.58
CA PHE A 124 -18.58 3.80 -1.77
C PHE A 124 -19.61 2.74 -2.14
N ASP A 125 -20.08 2.76 -3.40
CA ASP A 125 -20.89 1.68 -3.98
C ASP A 125 -19.96 0.54 -4.42
N ASP A 126 -19.94 -0.54 -3.65
CA ASP A 126 -19.06 -1.70 -3.84
C ASP A 126 -19.78 -2.93 -4.42
N ARG A 127 -21.06 -2.79 -4.81
CA ARG A 127 -21.87 -3.89 -5.37
C ARG A 127 -21.20 -4.57 -6.56
N HIS A 128 -20.55 -3.78 -7.42
CA HIS A 128 -19.83 -4.25 -8.61
C HIS A 128 -18.50 -4.95 -8.32
N ILE A 129 -18.00 -4.93 -7.07
CA ILE A 129 -16.71 -5.55 -6.66
C ILE A 129 -16.94 -6.88 -5.92
N VAL A 130 -18.05 -6.99 -5.20
CA VAL A 130 -18.45 -8.24 -4.53
C VAL A 130 -18.81 -9.31 -5.57
N GLU A 131 -19.54 -8.96 -6.62
CA GLU A 131 -19.94 -9.89 -7.68
C GLU A 131 -18.75 -10.57 -8.41
N PRO A 132 -17.68 -9.85 -8.81
CA PRO A 132 -16.47 -10.47 -9.38
C PRO A 132 -15.74 -11.42 -8.42
N LYS A 133 -15.60 -11.04 -7.14
CA LYS A 133 -14.89 -11.87 -6.14
C LYS A 133 -15.65 -13.15 -5.83
N GLU A 134 -16.97 -13.09 -5.67
CA GLU A 134 -17.78 -14.30 -5.51
C GLU A 134 -17.72 -15.19 -6.75
N LYS A 135 -17.66 -14.61 -7.95
CA LYS A 135 -17.45 -15.36 -9.20
C LYS A 135 -16.07 -16.02 -9.24
N GLU A 136 -15.01 -15.32 -8.84
CA GLU A 136 -13.64 -15.84 -8.75
C GLU A 136 -13.48 -16.93 -7.68
N GLU A 137 -14.09 -16.77 -6.50
CA GLU A 137 -14.05 -17.78 -5.43
C GLU A 137 -14.82 -19.05 -5.83
N ARG A 138 -15.99 -18.90 -6.47
CA ARG A 138 -16.73 -20.03 -7.04
C ARG A 138 -15.93 -20.73 -8.14
N LEU A 139 -15.26 -19.96 -9.00
CA LEU A 139 -14.42 -20.50 -10.06
C LEU A 139 -13.18 -21.22 -9.49
N SER A 140 -12.54 -20.65 -8.47
CA SER A 140 -11.38 -21.22 -7.79
C SER A 140 -11.74 -22.51 -7.06
N ALA A 141 -12.86 -22.53 -6.31
CA ALA A 141 -13.37 -23.73 -5.65
C ALA A 141 -13.81 -24.81 -6.66
N PHE A 142 -14.30 -24.41 -7.84
CA PHE A 142 -14.57 -25.33 -8.95
C PHE A 142 -13.27 -25.92 -9.52
N ILE A 143 -12.23 -25.10 -9.71
CA ILE A 143 -10.92 -25.52 -10.19
C ILE A 143 -10.22 -26.46 -9.20
N GLU A 144 -10.28 -26.18 -7.90
CA GLU A 144 -9.73 -27.06 -6.85
C GLU A 144 -10.39 -28.45 -6.88
N LYS A 145 -11.71 -28.51 -7.13
CA LYS A 145 -12.44 -29.78 -7.28
C LYS A 145 -12.08 -30.55 -8.54
N LEU A 146 -11.53 -29.90 -9.57
CA LEU A 146 -11.10 -30.56 -10.81
C LEU A 146 -9.78 -31.35 -10.64
N ASN A 147 -9.07 -31.20 -9.51
CA ASN A 147 -7.95 -32.05 -9.08
C ASN A 147 -6.92 -32.32 -10.20
N MET A 148 -6.53 -31.27 -10.92
CA MET A 148 -5.56 -31.35 -12.01
C MET A 148 -4.18 -30.87 -11.55
N GLU A 149 -3.12 -31.52 -12.04
CA GLU A 149 -1.79 -30.91 -12.06
C GLU A 149 -1.78 -29.81 -13.13
N TRP A 150 -1.67 -28.56 -12.69
CA TRP A 150 -1.62 -27.39 -13.58
C TRP A 150 -0.18 -27.11 -14.01
N ASP A 151 0.08 -27.05 -15.32
CA ASP A 151 1.33 -26.49 -15.85
C ASP A 151 1.18 -24.96 -15.94
N LEU A 152 1.94 -24.24 -15.10
CA LEU A 152 1.98 -22.78 -15.00
C LEU A 152 2.41 -22.08 -16.31
N ARG A 153 2.85 -22.83 -17.34
CA ARG A 153 3.29 -22.27 -18.63
C ARG A 153 2.16 -22.09 -19.66
N LEU A 154 0.97 -22.63 -19.42
CA LEU A 154 -0.16 -22.61 -20.35
C LEU A 154 -1.32 -21.73 -19.86
N SER A 155 -2.07 -21.13 -20.81
CA SER A 155 -3.26 -20.34 -20.48
C SER A 155 -4.38 -21.21 -19.91
N PHE A 156 -5.24 -20.62 -19.07
CA PHE A 156 -6.39 -21.29 -18.44
C PHE A 156 -7.24 -22.11 -19.43
N ARG A 157 -7.50 -21.53 -20.61
CA ARG A 157 -8.19 -22.19 -21.72
C ARG A 157 -7.46 -23.44 -22.21
N ALA A 158 -6.14 -23.38 -22.40
CA ALA A 158 -5.34 -24.51 -22.87
C ALA A 158 -5.29 -25.65 -21.84
N ASN A 159 -5.34 -25.33 -20.54
CA ASN A 159 -5.41 -26.34 -19.48
C ASN A 159 -6.78 -27.05 -19.46
N LEU A 160 -7.89 -26.33 -19.64
CA LEU A 160 -9.22 -26.94 -19.78
C LEU A 160 -9.35 -27.80 -21.03
N GLU A 161 -8.83 -27.36 -22.18
CA GLU A 161 -8.79 -28.18 -23.39
C GLU A 161 -7.98 -29.48 -23.18
N THR A 162 -6.89 -29.40 -22.43
CA THR A 162 -6.08 -30.57 -22.06
C THR A 162 -6.85 -31.49 -21.11
N PHE A 163 -7.60 -30.94 -20.15
CA PHE A 163 -8.47 -31.71 -19.25
C PHE A 163 -9.53 -32.50 -19.99
N PHE A 164 -10.26 -31.86 -20.90
CA PHE A 164 -11.33 -32.50 -21.68
C PHE A 164 -10.80 -33.56 -22.66
N LYS A 165 -9.56 -33.40 -23.13
CA LYS A 165 -8.88 -34.44 -23.92
C LYS A 165 -8.45 -35.63 -23.07
N LYS A 166 -7.93 -35.37 -21.86
CA LYS A 166 -7.42 -36.41 -20.95
C LYS A 166 -8.55 -37.18 -20.25
N ASN A 167 -9.60 -36.48 -19.85
CA ASN A 167 -10.76 -37.04 -19.18
C ASN A 167 -11.91 -37.02 -20.18
N LYS A 168 -12.55 -38.17 -20.43
CA LYS A 168 -13.69 -38.30 -21.36
C LYS A 168 -14.94 -37.60 -20.82
N VAL A 169 -14.88 -36.27 -20.69
CA VAL A 169 -15.97 -35.44 -20.21
C VAL A 169 -17.06 -35.42 -21.27
N ASN A 170 -18.32 -35.51 -20.84
CA ASN A 170 -19.46 -35.45 -21.75
C ASN A 170 -19.50 -34.08 -22.43
N LYS A 171 -19.69 -34.05 -23.75
CA LYS A 171 -19.76 -32.80 -24.55
C LYS A 171 -20.73 -31.78 -23.99
N LYS A 172 -21.87 -32.23 -23.44
CA LYS A 172 -22.87 -31.34 -22.83
C LYS A 172 -22.34 -30.63 -21.59
N VAL A 173 -21.46 -31.29 -20.84
CA VAL A 173 -20.80 -30.71 -19.65
C VAL A 173 -19.66 -29.78 -20.08
N GLU A 174 -18.91 -30.15 -21.12
CA GLU A 174 -17.87 -29.28 -21.71
C GLU A 174 -18.47 -27.96 -22.25
N GLU A 175 -19.59 -28.02 -22.99
CA GLU A 175 -20.31 -26.85 -23.50
C GLU A 175 -20.82 -25.94 -22.36
N LEU A 176 -21.37 -26.51 -21.30
CA LEU A 176 -21.81 -25.74 -20.12
C LEU A 176 -20.63 -25.03 -19.44
N ILE A 177 -19.47 -25.68 -19.36
CA ILE A 177 -18.27 -25.07 -18.78
C ILE A 177 -17.79 -23.91 -19.66
N TRP A 178 -17.75 -24.07 -20.99
CA TRP A 178 -17.37 -22.97 -21.89
C TRP A 178 -18.32 -21.77 -21.80
N GLN A 179 -19.63 -22.01 -21.76
CA GLN A 179 -20.64 -20.95 -21.61
C GLN A 179 -20.53 -20.20 -20.27
N SER A 180 -20.00 -20.83 -19.22
CA SER A 180 -19.83 -20.18 -17.92
C SER A 180 -18.58 -19.28 -17.82
N LEU A 181 -17.67 -19.39 -18.79
CA LEU A 181 -16.40 -18.65 -18.85
C LEU A 181 -16.45 -17.42 -19.77
N GLU A 182 -17.48 -17.31 -20.60
CA GLU A 182 -17.87 -16.07 -21.29
C GLU A 182 -18.72 -15.17 -20.37
#